data_AF-A0A968PYJ8-F1
#
_entry.id   AF-A0A968PYJ8-F1
#
_cell.length_a   1.000
_cell.length_b   1.000
_cell.length_c   1.000
_cell.angle_alpha   90.00
_cell.angle_beta   90.00
_cell.angle_gamma   90.00
#
_symmetry.space_group_name_H-M   'P 1'
#
loop_
_entity.id
_entity.type
_entity.pdbx_description
1 polymer ?
#
loop_
_entity_poly.entity_id
_entity_poly.type
_entity_poly.pdbx_seq_one_letter_code
_entity_poly.pdbx_strand_id
1 'polypeptide(L)'
;MLLAGRPGSGKSTTLKQLLLELAGLDQPEYIPVYVQLKSDRPITDLIIAEFRRAKVRVTPEQLDDWLLQDQLLLLLDGVNEIPSEVQRRKLQEFREDNPNTPMIFTTRDLSVGGDLRIEKRLEMRPLSESQMWDFVQKYLGQRGLSDQTNTLLKQLKDRLREIAETPLLLKMLCDVFDPAMRQIPQSKGELLRQFDAKYEEFKGLPPVSADFRRFKPELLRHLAFCMMQGDPAKPTETWLTLERSQAEKILEDLLTGRAEAPGQRAKEWLEDLLKHHLLQVATDPREIEFHHQLFQEYYAAEELRLQLPELLKDENKFKRDYLNLLKWTEPIALMLALLDEEDQALRVVELAMDVDLMLGAHWVGNVSNYLQSIFVNWLQKLNIPSLLKVRCLRQSCSKLTVEFLEKNLNPNTEESYIRTIEVLANLGDEKAFSILLEELRKAVQTKKHIWQLSDILISYGMIELY
;
A
#
# COMPACT_ATOMS: atom_id res chain seq x y z
N MET A 1 -1.11 2.82 -22.09
CA MET A 1 -0.19 2.04 -21.21
C MET A 1 -0.75 2.02 -19.79
N LEU A 2 -0.53 0.94 -19.03
CA LEU A 2 -0.97 0.81 -17.63
C LEU A 2 0.26 0.62 -16.73
N LEU A 3 0.39 1.43 -15.68
CA LEU A 3 1.42 1.36 -14.66
C LEU A 3 0.81 0.87 -13.33
N ALA A 4 1.12 -0.36 -12.94
CA ALA A 4 0.71 -0.92 -11.66
C ALA A 4 1.78 -0.76 -10.58
N GLY A 5 1.39 -0.83 -9.31
CA GLY A 5 2.33 -0.81 -8.19
C GLY A 5 1.63 -0.64 -6.86
N ARG A 6 2.29 -1.09 -5.78
CA ARG A 6 1.75 -1.06 -4.41
C ARG A 6 1.34 0.36 -3.96
N PRO A 7 0.43 0.53 -2.99
CA PRO A 7 0.14 1.83 -2.39
C PRO A 7 1.43 2.52 -1.91
N GLY A 8 1.59 3.82 -2.19
CA GLY A 8 2.81 4.55 -1.83
C GLY A 8 4.06 4.29 -2.69
N SER A 9 3.97 3.46 -3.74
CA SER A 9 5.09 3.12 -4.63
C SER A 9 5.62 4.29 -5.49
N GLY A 10 4.91 5.41 -5.53
CA GLY A 10 5.29 6.60 -6.29
C GLY A 10 4.62 6.77 -7.67
N LYS A 11 3.60 5.98 -8.03
CA LYS A 11 2.90 6.07 -9.34
C LYS A 11 2.46 7.49 -9.70
N SER A 12 1.71 8.13 -8.80
CA SER A 12 1.25 9.51 -8.96
C SER A 12 2.41 10.49 -9.07
N THR A 13 3.48 10.27 -8.31
CA THR A 13 4.71 11.08 -8.37
C THR A 13 5.40 10.93 -9.72
N THR A 14 5.48 9.70 -10.27
CA THR A 14 6.02 9.44 -11.60
C THR A 14 5.22 10.13 -12.69
N LEU A 15 3.87 10.08 -12.65
CA LEU A 15 3.05 10.81 -13.62
C LEU A 15 3.23 12.33 -13.51
N LYS A 16 3.31 12.88 -12.29
CA LYS A 16 3.54 14.32 -12.07
C LYS A 16 4.92 14.76 -12.51
N GLN A 17 5.95 13.93 -12.29
CA GLN A 17 7.30 14.17 -12.78
C GLN A 17 7.33 14.18 -14.30
N LEU A 18 6.68 13.20 -14.95
CA LEU A 18 6.56 13.16 -16.41
C LEU A 18 5.82 14.39 -16.94
N LEU A 19 4.73 14.81 -16.30
CA LEU A 19 4.02 16.06 -16.64
C LEU A 19 4.96 17.27 -16.62
N LEU A 20 5.78 17.40 -15.57
CA LEU A 20 6.74 18.49 -15.41
C LEU A 20 7.81 18.46 -16.51
N GLU A 21 8.37 17.29 -16.80
CA GLU A 21 9.39 17.09 -17.83
C GLU A 21 8.85 17.46 -19.22
N LEU A 22 7.64 17.02 -19.55
CA LEU A 22 6.99 17.35 -20.82
C LEU A 22 6.62 18.83 -20.92
N ALA A 23 6.17 19.44 -19.84
CA ALA A 23 5.88 20.87 -19.79
C ALA A 23 7.14 21.75 -19.90
N GLY A 24 8.32 21.19 -19.63
CA GLY A 24 9.60 21.86 -19.75
C GLY A 24 10.25 21.77 -21.14
N LEU A 25 9.62 21.09 -22.10
CA LEU A 25 10.13 20.99 -23.48
C LEU A 25 9.89 22.28 -24.25
N ASP A 26 10.90 22.73 -25.01
CA ASP A 26 10.79 23.93 -25.87
C ASP A 26 9.79 23.75 -27.02
N GLN A 27 9.64 22.50 -27.51
CA GLN A 27 8.72 22.12 -28.57
C GLN A 27 7.94 20.87 -28.15
N PRO A 28 6.87 21.02 -27.36
CA PRO A 28 6.08 19.89 -26.91
C PRO A 28 5.27 19.32 -28.08
N GLU A 29 5.38 18.01 -28.30
CA GLU A 29 4.59 17.26 -29.29
C GLU A 29 3.13 17.14 -28.87
N TYR A 30 2.88 17.08 -27.56
CA TYR A 30 1.55 16.91 -26.95
C TYR A 30 1.32 17.95 -25.86
N ILE A 31 0.04 18.22 -25.57
CA ILE A 31 -0.44 18.91 -24.38
C ILE A 31 -0.67 17.84 -23.29
N PRO A 32 0.23 17.70 -22.30
CA PRO A 32 0.06 16.70 -21.26
C PRO A 32 -0.99 17.16 -20.23
N VAL A 33 -1.93 16.28 -19.90
CA VAL A 33 -2.98 16.55 -18.90
C VAL A 33 -3.00 15.45 -17.85
N TYR A 34 -2.75 15.83 -16.60
CA TYR A 34 -2.86 14.91 -15.45
C TYR A 34 -4.26 14.97 -14.86
N VAL A 35 -4.93 13.82 -14.79
CA VAL A 35 -6.31 13.70 -14.30
C VAL A 35 -6.40 12.61 -13.24
N GLN A 36 -7.04 12.89 -12.12
CA GLN A 36 -7.36 11.89 -11.09
C GLN A 36 -8.74 11.27 -11.37
N LEU A 37 -8.82 9.94 -11.38
CA LEU A 37 -10.00 9.16 -11.78
C LEU A 37 -11.01 8.89 -10.64
N LYS A 38 -10.78 9.46 -9.46
CA LYS A 38 -11.57 9.25 -8.23
C LYS A 38 -12.92 9.99 -8.16
N SER A 39 -13.51 10.33 -9.31
CA SER A 39 -14.70 11.19 -9.39
C SER A 39 -15.76 10.55 -10.27
N ASP A 40 -17.04 10.76 -9.91
CA ASP A 40 -18.20 10.29 -10.69
C ASP A 40 -18.49 11.15 -11.95
N ARG A 41 -17.74 12.23 -12.15
CA ARG A 41 -17.85 13.08 -13.35
C ARG A 41 -17.29 12.38 -14.60
N PRO A 42 -17.87 12.64 -15.79
CA PRO A 42 -17.30 12.22 -17.07
C PRO A 42 -15.85 12.66 -17.24
N ILE A 43 -15.05 11.85 -17.93
CA ILE A 43 -13.61 12.11 -18.14
C ILE A 43 -13.34 13.44 -18.86
N THR A 44 -14.18 13.84 -19.81
CA THR A 44 -14.09 15.13 -20.51
C THR A 44 -14.26 16.31 -19.56
N ASP A 45 -15.22 16.24 -18.63
CA ASP A 45 -15.44 17.26 -17.60
C ASP A 45 -14.25 17.33 -16.63
N LEU A 46 -13.64 16.19 -16.32
CA LEU A 46 -12.43 16.14 -15.50
C LEU A 46 -11.27 16.84 -16.21
N ILE A 47 -11.04 16.55 -17.48
CA ILE A 47 -9.99 17.20 -18.29
C ILE A 47 -10.20 18.72 -18.31
N ILE A 48 -11.41 19.19 -18.61
CA ILE A 48 -11.74 20.62 -18.63
C ILE A 48 -11.53 21.26 -17.25
N ALA A 49 -11.87 20.55 -16.17
CA ALA A 49 -11.66 21.04 -14.82
C ALA A 49 -10.16 21.26 -14.49
N GLU A 50 -9.25 20.42 -15.00
CA GLU A 50 -7.81 20.61 -14.81
C GLU A 50 -7.29 21.86 -15.52
N PHE A 51 -7.73 22.12 -16.76
CA PHE A 51 -7.41 23.39 -17.44
C PHE A 51 -7.95 24.61 -16.68
N ARG A 52 -9.18 24.52 -16.17
CA ARG A 52 -9.77 25.59 -15.35
C ARG A 52 -8.97 25.84 -14.07
N ARG A 53 -8.48 24.79 -13.40
CA ARG A 53 -7.58 24.93 -12.23
C ARG A 53 -6.27 25.63 -12.59
N ALA A 54 -5.74 25.36 -13.78
CA ALA A 54 -4.60 26.07 -14.35
C ALA A 54 -4.93 27.49 -14.86
N LYS A 55 -6.16 27.99 -14.65
CA LYS A 55 -6.67 29.29 -15.13
C LYS A 55 -6.70 29.43 -16.64
N VAL A 56 -6.78 28.32 -17.37
CA VAL A 56 -6.97 28.26 -18.83
C VAL A 56 -8.44 27.94 -19.12
N ARG A 57 -9.05 28.69 -20.03
CA ARG A 57 -10.43 28.40 -20.49
C ARG A 57 -10.35 27.47 -21.69
N VAL A 58 -10.98 26.30 -21.57
CA VAL A 58 -11.13 25.31 -22.62
C VAL A 58 -12.62 24.99 -22.73
N THR A 59 -13.16 25.04 -23.95
CA THR A 59 -14.55 24.63 -24.22
C THR A 59 -14.61 23.15 -24.57
N PRO A 60 -15.78 22.50 -24.43
CA PRO A 60 -15.95 21.12 -24.89
C PRO A 60 -15.56 20.93 -26.36
N GLU A 61 -15.89 21.89 -27.23
CA GLU A 61 -15.56 21.86 -28.66
C GLU A 61 -14.04 21.93 -28.88
N GLN A 62 -13.34 22.77 -28.13
CA GLN A 62 -11.89 22.86 -28.21
C GLN A 62 -11.20 21.58 -27.71
N LEU A 63 -11.75 20.95 -26.66
CA LEU A 63 -11.26 19.65 -26.19
C LEU A 63 -11.45 18.58 -27.27
N ASP A 64 -12.61 18.56 -27.91
CA ASP A 64 -12.92 17.65 -29.02
C ASP A 64 -11.96 17.85 -30.20
N ASP A 65 -11.69 19.10 -30.60
CA ASP A 65 -10.69 19.43 -31.62
C ASP A 65 -9.29 18.89 -31.27
N TRP A 66 -8.85 19.01 -30.02
CA TRP A 66 -7.55 18.51 -29.57
C TRP A 66 -7.47 16.98 -29.56
N LEU A 67 -8.58 16.30 -29.23
CA LEU A 67 -8.68 14.84 -29.31
C LEU A 67 -8.64 14.37 -30.76
N LEU A 68 -9.40 15.02 -31.66
CA LEU A 68 -9.42 14.70 -33.09
C LEU A 68 -8.08 14.95 -33.79
N GLN A 69 -7.29 15.90 -33.29
CA GLN A 69 -5.97 16.24 -33.80
C GLN A 69 -4.83 15.48 -33.10
N ASP A 70 -5.14 14.54 -32.21
CA ASP A 70 -4.15 13.75 -31.45
C ASP A 70 -3.14 14.61 -30.66
N GLN A 71 -3.56 15.79 -30.21
CA GLN A 71 -2.69 16.77 -29.54
C GLN A 71 -2.54 16.55 -28.04
N LEU A 72 -3.29 15.62 -27.44
CA LEU A 72 -3.28 15.39 -26.00
C LEU A 72 -2.41 14.19 -25.61
N LEU A 73 -1.78 14.29 -24.44
CA LEU A 73 -1.25 13.14 -23.70
C LEU A 73 -1.94 13.06 -22.35
N LEU A 74 -2.76 12.03 -22.14
CA LEU A 74 -3.55 11.90 -20.92
C LEU A 74 -2.83 11.03 -19.89
N LEU A 75 -2.56 11.61 -18.72
CA LEU A 75 -1.95 10.94 -17.57
C LEU A 75 -3.04 10.70 -16.52
N LEU A 76 -3.62 9.50 -16.55
CA LEU A 76 -4.84 9.14 -15.85
C LEU A 76 -4.53 8.33 -14.58
N ASP A 77 -4.68 8.96 -13.42
CA ASP A 77 -4.22 8.43 -12.14
C ASP A 77 -5.37 7.80 -11.33
N GLY A 78 -5.20 6.54 -10.92
CA GLY A 78 -6.08 5.86 -9.96
C GLY A 78 -7.25 5.10 -10.58
N VAL A 79 -7.01 4.18 -11.53
CA VAL A 79 -8.07 3.32 -12.09
C VAL A 79 -8.80 2.51 -11.01
N ASN A 80 -8.09 2.10 -9.96
CA ASN A 80 -8.65 1.41 -8.80
C ASN A 80 -9.49 2.32 -7.88
N GLU A 81 -9.53 3.62 -8.15
CA GLU A 81 -10.27 4.62 -7.36
C GLU A 81 -11.54 5.08 -8.08
N ILE A 82 -11.85 4.48 -9.25
CA ILE A 82 -13.07 4.77 -9.99
C ILE A 82 -14.27 4.31 -9.15
N PRO A 83 -15.23 5.20 -8.86
CA PRO A 83 -16.32 4.94 -7.90
C PRO A 83 -17.36 3.92 -8.37
N SER A 84 -17.46 3.62 -9.66
CA SER A 84 -18.44 2.64 -10.18
C SER A 84 -18.07 2.00 -11.50
N GLU A 85 -18.60 0.79 -11.75
CA GLU A 85 -18.49 0.09 -13.04
C GLU A 85 -19.14 0.85 -14.20
N VAL A 86 -20.09 1.75 -13.94
CA VAL A 86 -20.66 2.62 -14.97
C VAL A 86 -19.61 3.63 -15.45
N GLN A 87 -18.90 4.29 -14.53
CA GLN A 87 -17.83 5.23 -14.89
C GLN A 87 -16.65 4.53 -15.54
N ARG A 88 -16.35 3.31 -15.07
CA ARG A 88 -15.31 2.47 -15.67
C ARG A 88 -15.60 2.15 -17.15
N ARG A 89 -16.84 1.80 -17.47
CA ARG A 89 -17.29 1.58 -18.87
C ARG A 89 -17.21 2.85 -19.70
N LYS A 90 -17.67 4.00 -19.18
CA LYS A 90 -17.53 5.29 -19.89
C LYS A 90 -16.08 5.66 -20.19
N LEU A 91 -15.17 5.40 -19.25
CA LEU A 91 -13.73 5.61 -19.46
C LEU A 91 -13.18 4.67 -20.54
N GLN A 92 -13.68 3.43 -20.59
CA GLN A 92 -13.33 2.50 -21.66
C GLN A 92 -13.85 2.98 -23.02
N GLU A 93 -15.12 3.38 -23.12
CA GLU A 93 -15.72 3.95 -24.33
C GLU A 93 -14.91 5.17 -24.82
N PHE A 94 -14.61 6.12 -23.94
CA PHE A 94 -13.77 7.27 -24.26
C PHE A 94 -12.41 6.88 -24.85
N ARG A 95 -11.79 5.81 -24.35
CA ARG A 95 -10.51 5.33 -24.89
C ARG A 95 -10.68 4.66 -26.25
N GLU A 96 -11.77 3.91 -26.45
CA GLU A 96 -12.09 3.26 -27.72
C GLU A 96 -12.42 4.29 -28.82
N ASP A 97 -13.07 5.40 -28.44
CA ASP A 97 -13.36 6.53 -29.33
C ASP A 97 -12.13 7.37 -29.70
N ASN A 98 -11.05 7.31 -28.89
CA ASN A 98 -9.83 8.09 -29.07
C ASN A 98 -8.57 7.19 -29.17
N PRO A 99 -8.47 6.30 -30.18
CA PRO A 99 -7.46 5.25 -30.23
C PRO A 99 -6.03 5.77 -30.43
N ASN A 100 -5.87 6.94 -31.04
CA ASN A 100 -4.57 7.55 -31.34
C ASN A 100 -4.07 8.47 -30.23
N THR A 101 -4.96 8.94 -29.34
CA THR A 101 -4.56 9.78 -28.20
C THR A 101 -3.76 8.95 -27.20
N PRO A 102 -2.47 9.27 -26.94
CA PRO A 102 -1.68 8.52 -26.00
C PRO A 102 -2.22 8.70 -24.57
N MET A 103 -2.44 7.57 -23.88
CA MET A 103 -2.95 7.55 -22.51
C MET A 103 -2.09 6.65 -21.61
N ILE A 104 -1.72 7.16 -20.44
CA ILE A 104 -1.00 6.42 -19.38
C ILE A 104 -1.90 6.34 -18.16
N PHE A 105 -2.25 5.12 -17.76
CA PHE A 105 -3.11 4.84 -16.62
C PHE A 105 -2.29 4.33 -15.43
N THR A 106 -2.72 4.59 -14.19
CA THR A 106 -2.15 3.94 -13.00
C THR A 106 -3.18 3.09 -12.26
N THR A 107 -2.72 2.04 -11.57
CA THR A 107 -3.55 1.20 -10.69
C THR A 107 -2.73 0.63 -9.54
N ARG A 108 -3.39 0.19 -8.46
CA ARG A 108 -2.76 -0.56 -7.35
C ARG A 108 -2.24 -1.93 -7.78
N ASP A 109 -3.04 -2.67 -8.53
CA ASP A 109 -2.71 -4.03 -8.99
C ASP A 109 -3.20 -4.22 -10.43
N LEU A 110 -2.43 -4.99 -11.20
CA LEU A 110 -2.77 -5.48 -12.53
C LEU A 110 -4.06 -6.31 -12.56
N SER A 111 -4.43 -6.94 -11.44
CA SER A 111 -5.71 -7.66 -11.27
C SER A 111 -6.91 -6.71 -11.27
N VAL A 112 -6.78 -5.54 -10.64
CA VAL A 112 -7.81 -4.50 -10.53
C VAL A 112 -7.92 -3.65 -11.81
N GLY A 113 -6.91 -3.68 -12.68
CA GLY A 113 -6.96 -3.03 -14.00
C GLY A 113 -7.84 -3.74 -15.04
N GLY A 114 -8.47 -4.87 -14.68
CA GLY A 114 -9.26 -5.71 -15.56
C GLY A 114 -10.59 -5.10 -15.98
N ASP A 115 -10.57 -4.28 -17.04
CA ASP A 115 -11.59 -4.19 -18.12
C ASP A 115 -11.14 -3.18 -19.21
N LEU A 116 -10.18 -2.30 -18.90
CA LEU A 116 -9.73 -1.26 -19.83
C LEU A 116 -8.95 -1.79 -21.04
N ARG A 117 -8.82 -3.10 -21.29
CA ARG A 117 -8.11 -3.71 -22.44
C ARG A 117 -6.80 -3.01 -22.82
N ILE A 118 -5.96 -2.73 -21.83
CA ILE A 118 -4.64 -2.11 -22.03
C ILE A 118 -3.60 -3.22 -22.20
N GLU A 119 -2.96 -3.26 -23.38
CA GLU A 119 -1.96 -4.27 -23.73
C GLU A 119 -0.62 -4.01 -23.04
N LYS A 120 -0.07 -2.79 -23.18
CA LYS A 120 1.22 -2.43 -22.59
C LYS A 120 1.07 -2.18 -21.08
N ARG A 121 1.60 -3.11 -20.29
CA ARG A 121 1.57 -3.10 -18.82
C ARG A 121 2.98 -3.02 -18.25
N LEU A 122 3.17 -2.11 -17.30
CA LEU A 122 4.40 -1.93 -16.53
C LEU A 122 4.08 -2.06 -15.05
N GLU A 123 5.06 -2.49 -14.27
CA GLU A 123 4.97 -2.58 -12.82
C GLU A 123 6.08 -1.76 -12.18
N MET A 124 5.73 -0.93 -11.20
CA MET A 124 6.71 -0.22 -10.38
C MET A 124 7.44 -1.21 -9.49
N ARG A 125 8.74 -1.30 -9.68
CA ARG A 125 9.61 -2.08 -8.79
C ARG A 125 9.82 -1.36 -7.46
N PRO A 126 10.08 -2.12 -6.38
CA PRO A 126 10.51 -1.55 -5.11
C PRO A 126 11.84 -0.77 -5.29
N LEU A 127 12.11 0.21 -4.41
CA LEU A 127 13.35 0.99 -4.47
C LEU A 127 14.57 0.07 -4.30
N SER A 128 15.60 0.26 -5.14
CA SER A 128 16.90 -0.39 -4.92
C SER A 128 17.63 0.19 -3.71
N GLU A 129 18.65 -0.51 -3.20
CA GLU A 129 19.50 0.03 -2.13
C GLU A 129 20.11 1.39 -2.48
N SER A 130 20.59 1.54 -3.72
CA SER A 130 21.15 2.81 -4.20
C SER A 130 20.12 3.93 -4.22
N GLN A 131 18.90 3.63 -4.69
CA GLN A 131 17.81 4.60 -4.69
C GLN A 131 17.35 4.97 -3.27
N MET A 132 17.29 3.99 -2.36
CA MET A 132 17.00 4.26 -0.94
C MET A 132 18.08 5.15 -0.32
N TRP A 133 19.36 4.88 -0.63
CA TRP A 133 20.47 5.68 -0.13
C TRP A 133 20.38 7.13 -0.62
N ASP A 134 20.21 7.32 -1.93
CA ASP A 134 20.05 8.66 -2.53
C ASP A 134 18.84 9.41 -1.96
N PHE A 135 17.72 8.70 -1.75
CA PHE A 135 16.52 9.25 -1.18
C PHE A 135 16.76 9.75 0.24
N VAL A 136 17.29 8.89 1.12
CA VAL A 136 17.56 9.21 2.52
C VAL A 136 18.58 10.35 2.63
N GLN A 137 19.65 10.30 1.83
CA GLN A 137 20.68 11.34 1.85
C GLN A 137 20.10 12.71 1.51
N LYS A 138 19.30 12.81 0.44
CA LYS A 138 18.64 14.06 0.04
C LYS A 138 17.66 14.54 1.10
N TYR A 139 16.84 13.63 1.63
CA TYR A 139 15.78 13.98 2.57
C TYR A 139 16.32 14.42 3.94
N LEU A 140 17.26 13.65 4.51
CA LEU A 140 17.92 14.01 5.77
C LEU A 140 18.85 15.22 5.59
N GLY A 141 19.46 15.39 4.41
CA GLY A 141 20.24 16.57 4.08
C GLY A 141 19.45 17.88 4.20
N GLN A 142 18.18 17.90 3.76
CA GLN A 142 17.29 19.06 3.95
C GLN A 142 17.01 19.39 5.42
N ARG A 143 17.20 18.40 6.32
CA ARG A 143 17.04 18.55 7.78
C ARG A 143 18.37 18.80 8.51
N GLY A 144 19.48 18.92 7.79
CA GLY A 144 20.83 19.05 8.39
C GLY A 144 21.36 17.76 9.02
N LEU A 145 20.86 16.60 8.59
CA LEU A 145 21.17 15.28 9.14
C LEU A 145 21.82 14.33 8.11
N SER A 146 22.51 14.86 7.11
CA SER A 146 23.13 14.07 6.02
C SER A 146 24.03 12.94 6.55
N ASP A 147 24.77 13.21 7.63
CA ASP A 147 25.72 12.26 8.22
C ASP A 147 25.04 11.06 8.88
N GLN A 148 23.72 11.13 9.11
CA GLN A 148 22.92 10.05 9.70
C GLN A 148 22.33 9.09 8.66
N THR A 149 22.55 9.33 7.37
CA THR A 149 22.07 8.46 6.27
C THR A 149 22.49 7.01 6.50
N ASN A 150 23.78 6.78 6.74
CA ASN A 150 24.31 5.43 7.00
C ASN A 150 23.80 4.85 8.32
N THR A 151 23.53 5.69 9.32
CA THR A 151 22.95 5.25 10.61
C THR A 151 21.55 4.69 10.40
N LEU A 152 20.68 5.44 9.70
CA LEU A 152 19.31 5.03 9.43
C LEU A 152 19.27 3.75 8.58
N LEU A 153 20.03 3.71 7.48
CA LEU A 153 20.03 2.57 6.57
C LEU A 153 20.62 1.29 7.21
N LYS A 154 21.60 1.40 8.11
CA LYS A 154 22.10 0.24 8.87
C LYS A 154 21.11 -0.29 9.89
N GLN A 155 20.19 0.55 10.35
CA GLN A 155 19.15 0.14 11.29
C GLN A 155 17.98 -0.58 10.58
N LEU A 156 17.82 -0.40 9.27
CA LEU A 156 16.91 -1.16 8.42
C LEU A 156 17.38 -2.63 8.30
N LYS A 157 17.13 -3.43 9.35
CA LYS A 157 17.31 -4.88 9.29
C LYS A 157 16.10 -5.53 8.60
N ASP A 158 16.35 -6.61 7.86
CA ASP A 158 15.46 -7.53 7.12
C ASP A 158 13.98 -7.13 6.97
N ARG A 159 13.20 -7.07 8.06
CA ARG A 159 11.75 -6.78 8.03
C ARG A 159 11.40 -5.31 7.69
N LEU A 160 12.27 -4.37 8.02
CA LEU A 160 12.08 -2.94 7.73
C LEU A 160 12.55 -2.55 6.33
N ARG A 161 13.30 -3.43 5.69
CA ARG A 161 13.77 -3.21 4.33
C ARG A 161 12.61 -3.19 3.35
N GLU A 162 11.66 -4.12 3.44
CA GLU A 162 10.44 -4.10 2.62
C GLU A 162 9.61 -2.81 2.82
N ILE A 163 9.58 -2.28 4.05
CA ILE A 163 8.95 -0.99 4.34
C ILE A 163 9.69 0.14 3.63
N ALA A 164 11.02 0.20 3.77
CA ALA A 164 11.88 1.22 3.19
C ALA A 164 11.93 1.17 1.65
N GLU A 165 11.60 0.04 1.04
CA GLU A 165 11.51 -0.08 -0.42
C GLU A 165 10.30 0.67 -1.01
N THR A 166 9.34 1.09 -0.17
CA THR A 166 8.20 1.92 -0.59
C THR A 166 8.51 3.40 -0.34
N PRO A 167 8.57 4.27 -1.37
CA PRO A 167 8.97 5.68 -1.21
C PRO A 167 8.22 6.46 -0.14
N LEU A 168 6.88 6.29 -0.05
CA LEU A 168 6.09 6.98 0.98
C LEU A 168 6.49 6.54 2.40
N LEU A 169 6.72 5.24 2.61
CA LEU A 169 7.09 4.71 3.91
C LEU A 169 8.53 5.09 4.26
N LEU A 170 9.45 5.09 3.29
CA LEU A 170 10.82 5.57 3.50
C LEU A 170 10.86 7.05 3.89
N LYS A 171 10.02 7.87 3.25
CA LYS A 171 9.82 9.29 3.61
C LYS A 171 9.35 9.41 5.05
N MET A 172 8.30 8.68 5.44
CA MET A 172 7.79 8.68 6.81
C MET A 172 8.84 8.22 7.82
N LEU A 173 9.62 7.20 7.48
CA LEU A 173 10.72 6.72 8.32
C LEU A 173 11.74 7.84 8.55
N CYS A 174 12.10 8.57 7.49
CA CYS A 174 12.96 9.74 7.61
C CYS A 174 12.34 10.85 8.47
N ASP A 175 11.01 11.03 8.45
CA ASP A 175 10.33 12.03 9.27
C ASP A 175 10.43 11.69 10.77
N VAL A 176 10.09 10.46 11.13
CA VAL A 176 10.03 10.02 12.54
C VAL A 176 11.39 9.71 13.13
N PHE A 177 12.41 9.50 12.28
CA PHE A 177 13.77 9.18 12.69
C PHE A 177 14.33 10.23 13.66
N ASP A 178 14.75 9.74 14.82
CA ASP A 178 15.42 10.52 15.84
C ASP A 178 16.81 9.92 16.11
N PRO A 179 17.90 10.64 15.73
CA PRO A 179 19.27 10.19 15.96
C PRO A 179 19.60 9.93 17.45
N ALA A 180 18.91 10.59 18.38
CA ALA A 180 19.15 10.46 19.81
C ALA A 180 18.57 9.15 20.38
N MET A 181 17.41 8.70 19.90
CA MET A 181 16.76 7.49 20.41
C MET A 181 17.36 6.20 19.85
N ARG A 182 18.04 6.25 18.69
CA ARG A 182 18.64 5.08 17.98
C ARG A 182 17.71 3.88 17.76
N GLN A 183 16.41 4.08 17.91
CA GLN A 183 15.37 3.09 17.66
C GLN A 183 14.53 3.58 16.49
N ILE A 184 14.32 2.68 15.53
CA ILE A 184 13.37 2.90 14.44
C ILE A 184 12.15 2.01 14.65
N PRO A 185 10.99 2.39 14.10
CA PRO A 185 9.82 1.53 14.06
C PRO A 185 10.18 0.13 13.54
N GLN A 186 9.60 -0.92 14.09
CA GLN A 186 9.85 -2.33 13.71
C GLN A 186 8.77 -2.91 12.79
N SER A 187 7.70 -2.16 12.56
CA SER A 187 6.60 -2.55 11.67
C SER A 187 5.99 -1.33 10.97
N LYS A 188 5.18 -1.59 9.93
CA LYS A 188 4.46 -0.55 9.19
C LYS A 188 3.43 0.15 10.07
N GLY A 189 2.75 -0.62 10.94
CA GLY A 189 1.84 -0.08 11.94
C GLY A 189 2.53 0.84 12.94
N GLU A 190 3.67 0.43 13.49
CA GLU A 190 4.45 1.27 14.41
C GLU A 190 4.94 2.56 13.73
N LEU A 191 5.38 2.48 12.47
CA LEU A 191 5.80 3.65 11.70
C LEU A 191 4.66 4.66 11.55
N LEU A 192 3.47 4.18 11.21
CA LEU A 192 2.27 5.03 11.07
C LEU A 192 1.86 5.64 12.42
N ARG A 193 1.89 4.86 13.51
CA ARG A 193 1.60 5.36 14.86
C ARG A 193 2.59 6.42 15.33
N GLN A 194 3.88 6.22 15.11
CA GLN A 194 4.90 7.23 15.45
C GLN A 194 4.78 8.48 14.56
N PHE A 195 4.41 8.31 13.29
CA PHE A 195 4.19 9.42 12.37
C PHE A 195 2.98 10.26 12.77
N ASP A 196 1.85 9.63 13.12
CA ASP A 196 0.67 10.32 13.64
C ASP A 196 0.98 11.12 14.91
N ALA A 197 1.71 10.51 15.85
CA ALA A 197 2.09 11.16 17.11
C ALA A 197 2.92 12.44 16.90
N LYS A 198 3.81 12.46 15.89
CA LYS A 198 4.67 13.60 15.57
C LYS A 198 4.11 14.53 14.48
N TYR A 199 2.93 14.22 13.92
CA TYR A 199 2.42 14.91 12.74
C TYR A 199 2.24 16.42 12.96
N GLU A 200 1.71 16.81 14.13
CA GLU A 200 1.50 18.22 14.50
C GLU A 200 2.83 19.01 14.59
N GLU A 201 3.89 18.37 15.11
CA GLU A 201 5.22 18.96 15.22
C GLU A 201 5.83 19.21 13.84
N PHE A 202 5.69 18.25 12.92
CA PHE A 202 6.22 18.37 11.55
C PHE A 202 5.56 19.49 10.75
N LYS A 203 4.27 19.72 10.98
CA LYS A 203 3.50 20.72 10.23
C LYS A 203 3.52 22.11 10.86
N GLY A 204 4.05 22.26 12.08
CA GLY A 204 4.11 23.55 12.79
C GLY A 204 2.73 24.17 13.00
N LEU A 205 1.73 23.33 13.31
CA LEU A 205 0.33 23.73 13.32
C LEU A 205 -0.04 24.57 14.56
N PRO A 206 -1.01 25.48 14.44
CA PRO A 206 -1.48 26.26 15.58
C PRO A 206 -2.08 25.34 16.66
N PRO A 207 -2.05 25.75 17.93
CA PRO A 207 -2.65 24.97 19.00
C PRO A 207 -4.17 24.89 18.81
N VAL A 208 -4.66 23.67 18.65
CA VAL A 208 -6.07 23.28 18.67
C VAL A 208 -6.61 23.17 20.11
N SER A 209 -7.94 23.14 20.27
CA SER A 209 -8.56 23.03 21.60
C SER A 209 -8.16 21.73 22.33
N ALA A 210 -8.09 21.79 23.66
CA ALA A 210 -7.73 20.62 24.47
C ALA A 210 -8.74 19.47 24.32
N ASP A 211 -10.03 19.79 24.21
CA ASP A 211 -11.07 18.81 23.93
C ASP A 211 -10.84 18.13 22.58
N PHE A 212 -10.59 18.91 21.52
CA PHE A 212 -10.30 18.34 20.22
C PHE A 212 -9.09 17.40 20.26
N ARG A 213 -7.98 17.79 20.91
CA ARG A 213 -6.80 16.91 21.03
C ARG A 213 -7.13 15.57 21.68
N ARG A 214 -8.01 15.59 22.68
CA ARG A 214 -8.45 14.37 23.38
C ARG A 214 -9.30 13.47 22.48
N PHE A 215 -10.20 14.05 21.67
CA PHE A 215 -11.10 13.29 20.79
C PHE A 215 -10.48 12.95 19.44
N LYS A 216 -9.46 13.68 18.97
CA LYS A 216 -8.83 13.53 17.65
C LYS A 216 -8.55 12.07 17.28
N PRO A 217 -7.87 11.26 18.12
CA PRO A 217 -7.58 9.88 17.75
C PRO A 217 -8.85 9.07 17.49
N GLU A 218 -9.90 9.30 18.29
CA GLU A 218 -11.21 8.63 18.19
C GLU A 218 -12.00 9.05 16.97
N LEU A 219 -11.98 10.34 16.61
CA LEU A 219 -12.65 10.86 15.42
C LEU A 219 -12.05 10.26 14.15
N LEU A 220 -10.71 10.25 14.04
CA LEU A 220 -10.00 9.74 12.87
C LEU A 220 -10.19 8.23 12.69
N ARG A 221 -10.04 7.45 13.77
CA ARG A 221 -10.26 5.99 13.72
C ARG A 221 -11.70 5.62 13.37
N HIS A 222 -12.68 6.29 13.97
CA HIS A 222 -14.09 5.99 13.71
C HIS A 222 -14.48 6.35 12.28
N LEU A 223 -14.07 7.53 11.81
CA LEU A 223 -14.33 7.96 10.44
C LEU A 223 -13.67 7.02 9.42
N ALA A 224 -12.39 6.69 9.61
CA ALA A 224 -11.66 5.77 8.75
C ALA A 224 -12.33 4.39 8.69
N PHE A 225 -12.75 3.87 9.85
CA PHE A 225 -13.43 2.59 9.95
C PHE A 225 -14.79 2.60 9.22
N CYS A 226 -15.62 3.63 9.38
CA CYS A 226 -16.86 3.77 8.63
C CYS A 226 -16.62 3.88 7.12
N MET A 227 -15.59 4.63 6.71
CA MET A 227 -15.21 4.70 5.29
C MET A 227 -14.73 3.35 4.74
N MET A 228 -14.02 2.55 5.54
CA MET A 228 -13.65 1.18 5.17
C MET A 228 -14.84 0.22 5.12
N GLN A 229 -15.83 0.39 6.01
CA GLN A 229 -17.08 -0.39 5.97
C GLN A 229 -17.87 -0.09 4.70
N GLY A 230 -17.93 1.16 4.27
CA GLY A 230 -18.63 1.56 3.05
C GLY A 230 -20.14 1.36 3.13
N ASP A 231 -20.76 1.20 1.97
CA ASP A 231 -22.19 0.91 1.88
C ASP A 231 -22.47 -0.56 2.26
N PRO A 232 -23.33 -0.84 3.28
CA PRO A 232 -23.71 -2.20 3.64
C PRO A 232 -24.32 -3.01 2.48
N ALA A 233 -24.93 -2.35 1.49
CA ALA A 233 -25.46 -3.02 0.30
C ALA A 233 -24.35 -3.44 -0.69
N LYS A 234 -23.14 -2.91 -0.53
CA LYS A 234 -21.96 -3.17 -1.36
C LYS A 234 -20.75 -3.53 -0.48
N PRO A 235 -20.77 -4.69 0.20
CA PRO A 235 -19.80 -5.03 1.24
C PRO A 235 -18.35 -5.12 0.73
N THR A 236 -18.12 -5.27 -0.57
CA THR A 236 -16.77 -5.32 -1.16
C THR A 236 -16.16 -3.95 -1.42
N GLU A 237 -16.96 -2.89 -1.43
CA GLU A 237 -16.51 -1.52 -1.73
C GLU A 237 -16.15 -0.76 -0.44
N THR A 238 -15.26 0.22 -0.58
CA THR A 238 -14.87 1.19 0.46
C THR A 238 -15.19 2.59 -0.04
N TRP A 239 -15.52 3.51 0.86
CA TRP A 239 -15.56 4.93 0.52
C TRP A 239 -14.13 5.49 0.54
N LEU A 240 -13.64 5.93 -0.62
CA LEU A 240 -12.36 6.66 -0.73
C LEU A 240 -12.55 8.15 -0.49
N THR A 241 -13.71 8.67 -0.91
CA THR A 241 -14.21 10.00 -0.57
C THR A 241 -15.52 9.86 0.21
N LEU A 242 -15.86 10.87 1.00
CA LEU A 242 -17.07 10.90 1.82
C LEU A 242 -17.72 12.28 1.74
N GLU A 243 -19.03 12.34 1.57
CA GLU A 243 -19.75 13.63 1.61
C GLU A 243 -19.57 14.28 2.99
N ARG A 244 -19.29 15.59 3.00
CA ARG A 244 -19.06 16.34 4.24
C ARG A 244 -20.20 16.21 5.24
N SER A 245 -21.46 16.31 4.81
CA SER A 245 -22.62 16.14 5.71
C SER A 245 -22.70 14.74 6.30
N GLN A 246 -22.34 13.72 5.54
CA GLN A 246 -22.28 12.35 6.04
C GLN A 246 -21.15 12.18 7.06
N ALA A 247 -19.98 12.78 6.82
CA ALA A 247 -18.89 12.80 7.78
C ALA A 247 -19.29 13.51 9.08
N GLU A 248 -19.92 14.69 8.98
CA GLU A 248 -20.46 15.41 10.14
C GLU A 248 -21.46 14.55 10.92
N LYS A 249 -22.31 13.78 10.22
CA LYS A 249 -23.27 12.88 10.87
C LYS A 249 -22.61 11.73 11.62
N ILE A 250 -21.62 11.06 10.99
CA ILE A 250 -20.84 9.98 11.62
C ILE A 250 -20.17 10.49 12.90
N LEU A 251 -19.56 11.68 12.86
CA LEU A 251 -18.92 12.26 14.03
C LEU A 251 -19.94 12.70 15.09
N GLU A 252 -21.08 13.27 14.70
CA GLU A 252 -22.16 13.60 15.63
C GLU A 252 -22.65 12.37 16.40
N ASP A 253 -22.87 11.25 15.70
CA ASP A 253 -23.32 10.01 16.31
C ASP A 253 -22.29 9.46 17.31
N LEU A 254 -21.00 9.53 16.98
CA LEU A 254 -19.92 9.18 17.91
C LEU A 254 -19.89 10.07 19.16
N LEU A 255 -20.18 11.36 19.01
CA LEU A 255 -20.10 12.36 20.08
C LEU A 255 -21.36 12.43 20.95
N THR A 256 -22.46 11.84 20.49
CA THR A 256 -23.73 11.85 21.20
C THR A 256 -23.59 11.20 22.59
N GLY A 257 -23.93 11.96 23.64
CA GLY A 257 -23.77 11.54 25.03
C GLY A 257 -22.34 11.65 25.59
N ARG A 258 -21.38 12.16 24.80
CA ARG A 258 -19.96 12.31 25.18
C ARG A 258 -19.45 13.74 25.11
N ALA A 259 -20.12 14.62 24.35
CA ALA A 259 -19.81 16.03 24.23
C ALA A 259 -21.09 16.89 24.29
N GLU A 260 -20.95 18.13 24.76
CA GLU A 260 -22.02 19.13 24.66
C GLU A 260 -22.21 19.56 23.20
N ALA A 261 -23.46 19.72 22.77
CA ALA A 261 -23.84 20.11 21.40
C ALA A 261 -23.11 19.27 20.32
N PRO A 262 -23.31 17.94 20.27
CA PRO A 262 -22.53 17.02 19.44
C PRO A 262 -22.55 17.38 17.95
N GLY A 263 -23.69 17.84 17.41
CA GLY A 263 -23.79 18.28 16.02
C GLY A 263 -22.95 19.52 15.70
N GLN A 264 -22.80 20.45 16.64
CA GLN A 264 -21.91 21.61 16.46
C GLN A 264 -20.44 21.19 16.57
N ARG A 265 -20.10 20.36 17.57
CA ARG A 265 -18.74 19.84 17.75
C ARG A 265 -18.26 19.00 16.58
N ALA A 266 -19.14 18.18 16.00
CA ALA A 266 -18.85 17.40 14.81
C ALA A 266 -18.39 18.28 13.64
N LYS A 267 -19.09 19.41 13.41
CA LYS A 267 -18.73 20.38 12.36
C LYS A 267 -17.40 21.07 12.64
N GLU A 268 -17.23 21.60 13.86
CA GLU A 268 -16.00 22.29 14.28
C GLU A 268 -14.79 21.37 14.18
N TRP A 269 -14.88 20.16 14.74
CA TRP A 269 -13.77 19.23 14.76
C TRP A 269 -13.49 18.59 13.41
N LEU A 270 -14.50 18.43 12.54
CA LEU A 270 -14.23 18.04 11.15
C LEU A 270 -13.40 19.12 10.44
N GLU A 271 -13.69 20.40 10.66
CA GLU A 271 -12.86 21.47 10.11
C GLU A 271 -11.43 21.47 10.66
N ASP A 272 -11.27 21.22 11.96
CA ASP A 272 -9.95 21.10 12.58
C ASP A 272 -9.18 19.91 11.97
N LEU A 273 -9.83 18.77 11.73
CA LEU A 273 -9.21 17.63 11.06
C LEU A 273 -8.78 17.96 9.62
N LEU A 274 -9.60 18.70 8.86
CA LEU A 274 -9.29 19.12 7.49
C LEU A 274 -8.17 20.16 7.41
N LYS A 275 -8.06 21.04 8.41
CA LYS A 275 -7.04 22.10 8.44
C LYS A 275 -5.71 21.62 9.01
N HIS A 276 -5.74 20.68 9.94
CA HIS A 276 -4.61 20.38 10.81
C HIS A 276 -4.18 18.91 10.79
N HIS A 277 -4.91 18.00 10.14
CA HIS A 277 -4.61 16.58 10.22
C HIS A 277 -4.65 15.89 8.85
N LEU A 278 -4.69 14.57 8.89
CA LEU A 278 -4.53 13.70 7.73
C LEU A 278 -5.80 13.59 6.86
N LEU A 279 -6.75 14.52 7.00
CA LEU A 279 -7.90 14.71 6.11
C LEU A 279 -7.72 15.92 5.20
N GLN A 280 -8.25 15.85 3.99
CA GLN A 280 -8.29 16.96 3.04
C GLN A 280 -9.63 16.99 2.31
N VAL A 281 -9.94 18.14 1.69
CA VAL A 281 -11.06 18.25 0.76
C VAL A 281 -10.70 17.47 -0.51
N ALA A 282 -11.63 16.65 -0.99
CA ALA A 282 -11.43 15.84 -2.18
C ALA A 282 -11.48 16.70 -3.46
N THR A 283 -11.48 16.04 -4.62
CA THR A 283 -11.63 16.70 -5.93
C THR A 283 -12.96 17.45 -6.02
N ASP A 284 -14.04 16.85 -5.50
CA ASP A 284 -15.30 17.54 -5.25
C ASP A 284 -15.22 18.32 -3.93
N PRO A 285 -15.43 19.65 -3.93
CA PRO A 285 -15.39 20.47 -2.71
C PRO A 285 -16.41 20.07 -1.63
N ARG A 286 -17.42 19.26 -1.97
CA ARG A 286 -18.43 18.73 -1.03
C ARG A 286 -17.97 17.46 -0.32
N GLU A 287 -16.90 16.85 -0.80
CA GLU A 287 -16.39 15.59 -0.29
C GLU A 287 -15.04 15.78 0.41
N ILE A 288 -14.73 14.84 1.31
CA ILE A 288 -13.47 14.77 2.04
C ILE A 288 -12.82 13.41 1.81
N GLU A 289 -11.51 13.35 2.02
CA GLU A 289 -10.73 12.12 1.93
C GLU A 289 -9.52 12.18 2.87
N PHE A 290 -8.93 11.03 3.14
CA PHE A 290 -7.60 10.99 3.75
C PHE A 290 -6.54 11.43 2.73
N HIS A 291 -5.49 12.12 3.18
CA HIS A 291 -4.37 12.55 2.32
C HIS A 291 -3.76 11.41 1.51
N HIS A 292 -3.84 10.20 2.06
CA HIS A 292 -3.46 8.97 1.39
C HIS A 292 -4.28 7.82 1.98
N GLN A 293 -4.71 6.87 1.14
CA GLN A 293 -5.52 5.72 1.58
C GLN A 293 -4.83 4.87 2.65
N LEU A 294 -3.49 4.87 2.70
CA LEU A 294 -2.74 4.22 3.78
C LEU A 294 -3.11 4.75 5.18
N PHE A 295 -3.40 6.05 5.31
CA PHE A 295 -3.82 6.62 6.59
C PHE A 295 -5.23 6.17 6.96
N GLN A 296 -6.13 6.06 5.98
CA GLN A 296 -7.45 5.46 6.18
C GLN A 296 -7.32 4.00 6.65
N GLU A 297 -6.49 3.19 5.98
CA GLU A 297 -6.23 1.80 6.35
C GLU A 297 -5.64 1.69 7.77
N TYR A 298 -4.72 2.58 8.14
CA TYR A 298 -4.11 2.65 9.47
C TYR A 298 -5.10 3.00 10.58
N TYR A 299 -5.87 4.07 10.42
CA TYR A 299 -6.83 4.49 11.43
C TYR A 299 -7.96 3.46 11.58
N ALA A 300 -8.36 2.80 10.50
CA ALA A 300 -9.28 1.67 10.57
C ALA A 300 -8.66 0.46 11.28
N ALA A 301 -7.35 0.22 11.14
CA ALA A 301 -6.64 -0.81 11.89
C ALA A 301 -6.63 -0.55 13.40
N GLU A 302 -6.42 0.70 13.83
CA GLU A 302 -6.49 1.09 15.25
C GLU A 302 -7.92 0.91 15.82
N GLU A 303 -8.96 1.19 15.02
CA GLU A 303 -10.35 0.90 15.41
C GLU A 303 -10.60 -0.59 15.54
N LEU A 304 -10.20 -1.38 14.54
CA LEU A 304 -10.32 -2.85 14.56
C LEU A 304 -9.64 -3.44 15.78
N ARG A 305 -8.44 -2.95 16.12
CA ARG A 305 -7.67 -3.41 17.29
C ARG A 305 -8.49 -3.30 18.59
N LEU A 306 -9.24 -2.20 18.73
CA LEU A 306 -10.06 -1.94 19.92
C LEU A 306 -11.35 -2.75 19.93
N GLN A 307 -11.89 -3.08 18.75
CA GLN A 307 -13.09 -3.92 18.61
C GLN A 307 -12.78 -5.42 18.61
N LEU A 308 -11.53 -5.82 18.40
CA LEU A 308 -11.12 -7.21 18.20
C LEU A 308 -11.61 -8.17 19.28
N PRO A 309 -11.54 -7.86 20.59
CA PRO A 309 -12.04 -8.77 21.63
C PRO A 309 -13.54 -9.09 21.49
N GLU A 310 -14.33 -8.12 21.03
CA GLU A 310 -15.77 -8.33 20.79
C GLU A 310 -15.99 -9.11 19.48
N LEU A 311 -15.24 -8.78 18.43
CA LEU A 311 -15.34 -9.46 17.14
C LEU A 311 -15.00 -10.95 17.25
N LEU A 312 -14.04 -11.32 18.10
CA LEU A 312 -13.63 -12.71 18.32
C LEU A 312 -14.69 -13.55 19.07
N LYS A 313 -15.73 -12.95 19.65
CA LYS A 313 -16.84 -13.72 20.25
C LYS A 313 -17.73 -14.40 19.20
N ASP A 314 -17.78 -13.87 17.98
CA ASP A 314 -18.47 -14.46 16.83
C ASP A 314 -17.49 -14.59 15.65
N GLU A 315 -16.65 -15.61 15.72
CA GLU A 315 -15.60 -15.86 14.73
C GLU A 315 -16.13 -16.11 13.31
N ASN A 316 -17.35 -16.65 13.18
CA ASN A 316 -17.97 -16.87 11.87
C ASN A 316 -18.35 -15.54 11.24
N LYS A 317 -18.90 -14.62 12.04
CA LYS A 317 -19.15 -13.25 11.59
C LYS A 317 -17.86 -12.53 11.26
N PHE A 318 -16.82 -12.65 12.09
CA PHE A 318 -15.51 -12.04 11.83
C PHE A 318 -14.89 -12.57 10.52
N LYS A 319 -14.94 -13.88 10.27
CA LYS A 319 -14.49 -14.50 9.01
C LYS A 319 -15.22 -13.94 7.82
N ARG A 320 -16.56 -13.91 7.86
CA ARG A 320 -17.39 -13.47 6.73
C ARG A 320 -17.26 -11.98 6.44
N ASP A 321 -17.30 -11.14 7.47
CA ASP A 321 -17.48 -9.69 7.34
C ASP A 321 -16.14 -8.94 7.29
N TYR A 322 -15.02 -9.59 7.63
CA TYR A 322 -13.68 -8.98 7.62
C TYR A 322 -12.66 -9.84 6.85
N LEU A 323 -12.38 -11.06 7.31
CA LEU A 323 -11.27 -11.86 6.76
C LEU A 323 -11.50 -12.30 5.30
N ASN A 324 -12.75 -12.47 4.88
CA ASN A 324 -13.13 -12.86 3.52
C ASN A 324 -13.27 -11.67 2.55
N LEU A 325 -13.02 -10.43 3.01
CA LEU A 325 -13.16 -9.23 2.19
C LEU A 325 -11.80 -8.56 2.00
N LEU A 326 -11.33 -8.50 0.75
CA LEU A 326 -10.00 -7.97 0.38
C LEU A 326 -9.74 -6.54 0.87
N LYS A 327 -10.79 -5.72 1.04
CA LYS A 327 -10.66 -4.36 1.56
C LYS A 327 -10.03 -4.30 2.95
N TRP A 328 -10.22 -5.33 3.77
CA TRP A 328 -9.68 -5.39 5.13
C TRP A 328 -8.26 -5.97 5.20
N THR A 329 -7.67 -6.40 4.07
CA THR A 329 -6.37 -7.08 4.07
C THR A 329 -5.26 -6.25 4.69
N GLU A 330 -5.15 -4.99 4.28
CA GLU A 330 -4.13 -4.08 4.80
C GLU A 330 -4.45 -3.61 6.23
N PRO A 331 -5.69 -3.17 6.57
CA PRO A 331 -6.04 -2.84 7.95
C PRO A 331 -5.78 -3.97 8.95
N ILE A 332 -6.07 -5.23 8.61
CA ILE A 332 -5.82 -6.37 9.50
C ILE A 332 -4.32 -6.62 9.66
N ALA A 333 -3.54 -6.53 8.59
CA ALA A 333 -2.08 -6.63 8.67
C ALA A 333 -1.47 -5.55 9.58
N LEU A 334 -1.93 -4.29 9.44
CA LEU A 334 -1.53 -3.17 10.30
C LEU A 334 -1.97 -3.40 11.75
N MET A 335 -3.19 -3.88 11.97
CA MET A 335 -3.71 -4.18 13.31
C MET A 335 -2.86 -5.26 14.00
N LEU A 336 -2.56 -6.36 13.31
CA LEU A 336 -1.75 -7.46 13.83
C LEU A 336 -0.37 -6.99 14.29
N ALA A 337 0.23 -6.07 13.55
CA ALA A 337 1.52 -5.47 13.88
C ALA A 337 1.49 -4.52 15.10
N LEU A 338 0.29 -4.21 15.61
CA LEU A 338 0.04 -3.27 16.70
C LEU A 338 -0.59 -3.93 17.93
N LEU A 339 -0.87 -5.23 17.90
CA LEU A 339 -1.44 -5.98 19.01
C LEU A 339 -0.38 -6.26 20.08
N ASP A 340 -0.74 -5.99 21.34
CA ASP A 340 0.08 -6.34 22.50
C ASP A 340 -0.14 -7.81 22.94
N GLU A 341 -1.35 -8.33 22.72
CA GLU A 341 -1.75 -9.69 23.11
C GLU A 341 -1.45 -10.71 22.01
N GLU A 342 -0.44 -11.55 22.23
CA GLU A 342 0.00 -12.56 21.26
C GLU A 342 -1.09 -13.62 20.95
N ASP A 343 -1.92 -13.97 21.93
CA ASP A 343 -3.00 -14.96 21.76
C ASP A 343 -4.07 -14.47 20.76
N GLN A 344 -4.41 -13.18 20.80
CA GLN A 344 -5.36 -12.59 19.86
C GLN A 344 -4.79 -12.57 18.44
N ALA A 345 -3.51 -12.18 18.31
CA ALA A 345 -2.83 -12.16 17.02
C ALA A 345 -2.76 -13.57 16.40
N LEU A 346 -2.41 -14.58 17.21
CA LEU A 346 -2.43 -15.98 16.77
C LEU A 346 -3.83 -16.40 16.32
N ARG A 347 -4.87 -16.06 17.10
CA ARG A 347 -6.24 -16.46 16.77
C ARG A 347 -6.73 -15.86 15.45
N VAL A 348 -6.44 -14.58 15.20
CA VAL A 348 -6.77 -13.94 13.92
C VAL A 348 -6.08 -14.63 12.75
N VAL A 349 -4.79 -14.98 12.91
CA VAL A 349 -4.02 -15.70 11.87
C VAL A 349 -4.60 -17.09 11.60
N GLU A 350 -5.00 -17.83 12.64
CA GLU A 350 -5.68 -19.13 12.47
C GLU A 350 -7.00 -18.99 11.69
N LEU A 351 -7.85 -18.04 12.09
CA LEU A 351 -9.12 -17.78 11.42
C LEU A 351 -8.92 -17.31 9.97
N ALA A 352 -7.85 -16.57 9.70
CA ALA A 352 -7.49 -16.15 8.34
C ALA A 352 -7.17 -17.36 7.47
N MET A 353 -6.43 -18.34 8.00
CA MET A 353 -6.06 -19.56 7.27
C MET A 353 -7.24 -20.47 6.97
N ASP A 354 -8.26 -20.48 7.84
CA ASP A 354 -9.53 -21.15 7.57
C ASP A 354 -10.25 -20.56 6.35
N VAL A 355 -10.07 -19.26 6.09
CA VAL A 355 -10.70 -18.54 4.97
C VAL A 355 -9.84 -18.62 3.72
N ASP A 356 -8.57 -18.22 3.83
CA ASP A 356 -7.56 -18.25 2.78
C ASP A 356 -6.19 -18.53 3.39
N LEU A 357 -5.68 -19.74 3.14
CA LEU A 357 -4.40 -20.21 3.64
C LEU A 357 -3.23 -19.31 3.22
N MET A 358 -3.23 -18.77 2.01
CA MET A 358 -2.14 -17.93 1.50
C MET A 358 -2.18 -16.55 2.14
N LEU A 359 -3.37 -15.98 2.35
CA LEU A 359 -3.56 -14.72 3.05
C LEU A 359 -3.15 -14.84 4.53
N GLY A 360 -3.58 -15.91 5.21
CA GLY A 360 -3.17 -16.18 6.58
C GLY A 360 -1.65 -16.34 6.69
N ALA A 361 -1.03 -17.07 5.75
CA ALA A 361 0.43 -17.20 5.69
C ALA A 361 1.14 -15.87 5.44
N HIS A 362 0.58 -14.98 4.62
CA HIS A 362 1.10 -13.62 4.42
C HIS A 362 1.06 -12.80 5.71
N TRP A 363 -0.03 -12.87 6.49
CA TRP A 363 -0.14 -12.14 7.75
C TRP A 363 0.77 -12.64 8.87
N VAL A 364 1.28 -13.88 8.78
CA VAL A 364 2.32 -14.37 9.71
C VAL A 364 3.57 -13.48 9.68
N GLY A 365 3.92 -12.91 8.52
CA GLY A 365 5.03 -11.95 8.43
C GLY A 365 4.82 -10.69 9.28
N ASN A 366 3.56 -10.38 9.64
CA ASN A 366 3.18 -9.19 10.40
C ASN A 366 3.13 -9.41 11.92
N VAL A 367 3.23 -10.65 12.42
CA VAL A 367 3.23 -10.94 13.87
C VAL A 367 4.64 -11.08 14.47
N SER A 368 4.75 -11.31 15.78
CA SER A 368 6.04 -11.48 16.48
C SER A 368 6.80 -12.73 16.01
N ASN A 369 8.13 -12.74 16.14
CA ASN A 369 8.97 -13.91 15.76
C ASN A 369 8.56 -15.19 16.51
N TYR A 370 8.08 -15.05 17.75
CA TYR A 370 7.56 -16.17 18.53
C TYR A 370 6.34 -16.80 17.85
N LEU A 371 5.35 -15.99 17.46
CA LEU A 371 4.16 -16.47 16.75
C LEU A 371 4.47 -17.04 15.37
N GLN A 372 5.45 -16.47 14.66
CA GLN A 372 5.94 -17.07 13.41
C GLN A 372 6.47 -18.48 13.62
N SER A 373 7.17 -18.74 14.74
CA SER A 373 7.66 -20.08 15.06
C SER A 373 6.54 -21.09 15.32
N ILE A 374 5.47 -20.66 15.99
CA ILE A 374 4.27 -21.47 16.21
C ILE A 374 3.63 -21.81 14.87
N PHE A 375 3.48 -20.82 13.98
CA PHE A 375 2.94 -21.03 12.65
C PHE A 375 3.75 -22.05 11.83
N VAL A 376 5.09 -21.91 11.79
CA VAL A 376 5.94 -22.85 11.04
C VAL A 376 5.75 -24.28 11.55
N ASN A 377 5.68 -24.46 12.87
CA ASN A 377 5.41 -25.78 13.48
C ASN A 377 4.02 -26.31 13.15
N TRP A 378 3.01 -25.45 13.07
CA TRP A 378 1.66 -25.83 12.68
C TRP A 378 1.57 -26.21 11.20
N LEU A 379 2.15 -25.41 10.31
CA LEU A 379 2.17 -25.66 8.86
C LEU A 379 2.86 -26.98 8.52
N GLN A 380 3.88 -27.37 9.31
CA GLN A 380 4.52 -28.68 9.19
C GLN A 380 3.55 -29.83 9.44
N LYS A 381 2.66 -29.69 10.44
CA LYS A 381 1.67 -30.71 10.83
C LYS A 381 0.49 -30.81 9.87
N LEU A 382 0.22 -29.77 9.07
CA LEU A 382 -0.86 -29.82 8.09
C LEU A 382 -0.62 -30.89 7.01
N ASN A 383 -1.67 -31.64 6.68
CA ASN A 383 -1.66 -32.60 5.59
C ASN A 383 -1.99 -31.91 4.26
N ILE A 384 -1.08 -31.05 3.79
CA ILE A 384 -1.16 -30.33 2.51
C ILE A 384 0.07 -30.62 1.65
N PRO A 385 -0.02 -30.46 0.31
CA PRO A 385 1.12 -30.68 -0.58
C PRO A 385 2.36 -29.88 -0.16
N SER A 386 3.55 -30.50 -0.22
CA SER A 386 4.82 -29.85 0.17
C SER A 386 5.04 -28.52 -0.56
N LEU A 387 4.62 -28.46 -1.82
CA LEU A 387 4.66 -27.24 -2.62
C LEU A 387 3.82 -26.10 -2.02
N LEU A 388 2.63 -26.41 -1.50
CA LEU A 388 1.78 -25.42 -0.87
C LEU A 388 2.39 -24.94 0.46
N LYS A 389 3.04 -25.82 1.22
CA LYS A 389 3.81 -25.45 2.42
C LYS A 389 4.93 -24.47 2.08
N VAL A 390 5.72 -24.77 1.05
CA VAL A 390 6.80 -23.89 0.57
C VAL A 390 6.26 -22.51 0.17
N ARG A 391 5.11 -22.45 -0.53
CA ARG A 391 4.47 -21.18 -0.87
C ARG A 391 3.98 -20.39 0.35
N CYS A 392 3.38 -21.06 1.33
CA CYS A 392 2.95 -20.40 2.57
C CYS A 392 4.14 -19.84 3.35
N LEU A 393 5.22 -20.62 3.47
CA LEU A 393 6.43 -20.17 4.15
C LEU A 393 7.08 -18.98 3.45
N ARG A 394 7.09 -18.97 2.11
CA ARG A 394 7.51 -17.80 1.33
C ARG A 394 6.71 -16.56 1.72
N GLN A 395 5.39 -16.66 1.77
CA GLN A 395 4.53 -15.52 2.12
C GLN A 395 4.73 -15.02 3.55
N SER A 396 5.13 -15.91 4.47
CA SER A 396 5.37 -15.52 5.86
C SER A 396 6.64 -14.69 6.08
N CYS A 397 7.56 -14.65 5.10
CA CYS A 397 8.88 -14.00 5.19
C CYS A 397 9.66 -14.32 6.48
N SER A 398 9.36 -15.44 7.14
CA SER A 398 9.98 -15.81 8.41
C SER A 398 11.41 -16.32 8.22
N LYS A 399 12.34 -15.94 9.10
CA LYS A 399 13.72 -16.50 9.09
C LYS A 399 13.75 -18.01 9.32
N LEU A 400 12.76 -18.53 10.03
CA LEU A 400 12.59 -19.98 10.26
C LEU A 400 12.23 -20.74 8.98
N THR A 401 11.81 -20.03 7.93
CA THR A 401 11.58 -20.60 6.60
C THR A 401 12.86 -21.18 6.02
N VAL A 402 14.01 -20.53 6.18
CA VAL A 402 15.28 -20.99 5.59
C VAL A 402 15.67 -22.37 6.14
N GLU A 403 15.53 -22.58 7.44
CA GLU A 403 15.80 -23.88 8.09
C GLU A 403 14.85 -24.98 7.63
N PHE A 404 13.58 -24.64 7.40
CA PHE A 404 12.63 -25.60 6.86
C PHE A 404 12.95 -25.97 5.41
N LEU A 405 13.23 -24.97 4.56
CA LEU A 405 13.54 -25.18 3.15
C LEU A 405 14.82 -26.00 3.00
N GLU A 406 15.84 -25.74 3.82
CA GLU A 406 17.08 -26.54 3.89
C GLU A 406 16.78 -28.03 4.15
N LYS A 407 15.94 -28.33 5.16
CA LYS A 407 15.57 -29.72 5.51
C LYS A 407 14.71 -30.43 4.46
N ASN A 408 13.96 -29.66 3.67
CA ASN A 408 13.03 -30.20 2.66
C ASN A 408 13.55 -30.08 1.23
N LEU A 409 14.79 -29.61 1.05
CA LEU A 409 15.42 -29.50 -0.24
C LEU A 409 15.73 -30.89 -0.78
N ASN A 410 14.93 -31.34 -1.75
CA ASN A 410 15.09 -32.66 -2.38
C ASN A 410 15.37 -32.52 -3.89
N PRO A 411 16.61 -32.71 -4.34
CA PRO A 411 17.00 -32.59 -5.75
C PRO A 411 16.45 -33.71 -6.66
N ASN A 412 15.76 -34.71 -6.09
CA ASN A 412 15.15 -35.79 -6.86
C ASN A 412 13.74 -35.45 -7.38
N THR A 413 13.12 -34.40 -6.84
CA THR A 413 11.81 -33.89 -7.27
C THR A 413 12.00 -32.53 -7.95
N GLU A 414 12.17 -32.54 -9.28
CA GLU A 414 12.59 -31.36 -10.05
C GLU A 414 11.72 -30.11 -9.80
N GLU A 415 10.38 -30.23 -9.84
CA GLU A 415 9.49 -29.09 -9.61
C GLU A 415 9.59 -28.55 -8.16
N SER A 416 9.65 -29.43 -7.17
CA SER A 416 9.77 -29.03 -5.77
C SER A 416 11.14 -28.40 -5.47
N TYR A 417 12.20 -28.90 -6.12
CA TYR A 417 13.55 -28.40 -5.98
C TYR A 417 13.69 -26.99 -6.54
N ILE A 418 13.33 -26.78 -7.81
CA ILE A 418 13.43 -25.46 -8.48
C ILE A 418 12.65 -24.40 -7.71
N ARG A 419 11.42 -24.70 -7.28
CA ARG A 419 10.62 -23.74 -6.52
C ARG A 419 11.18 -23.45 -5.12
N THR A 420 11.78 -24.43 -4.46
CA THR A 420 12.46 -24.20 -3.17
C THR A 420 13.65 -23.27 -3.33
N ILE A 421 14.42 -23.45 -4.42
CA ILE A 421 15.51 -22.55 -4.81
C ILE A 421 14.98 -21.13 -5.12
N GLU A 422 13.88 -20.99 -5.86
CA GLU A 422 13.24 -19.68 -6.09
C GLU A 422 12.84 -19.00 -4.78
N VAL A 423 12.30 -19.75 -3.81
CA VAL A 423 11.93 -19.21 -2.50
C VAL A 423 13.16 -18.77 -1.71
N LEU A 424 14.21 -19.59 -1.68
CA LEU A 424 15.47 -19.23 -1.04
C LEU A 424 16.09 -17.97 -1.67
N ALA A 425 16.06 -17.87 -2.99
CA ALA A 425 16.55 -16.69 -3.71
C ALA A 425 15.73 -15.43 -3.38
N ASN A 426 14.40 -15.59 -3.23
CA ASN A 426 13.51 -14.49 -2.87
C ASN A 426 13.69 -14.00 -1.43
N LEU A 427 14.02 -14.88 -0.49
CA LEU A 427 14.20 -14.51 0.93
C LEU A 427 15.40 -13.60 1.16
N GLY A 428 16.44 -13.67 0.32
CA GLY A 428 17.58 -12.75 0.34
C GLY A 428 18.43 -12.75 1.63
N ASP A 429 18.22 -13.71 2.53
CA ASP A 429 18.97 -13.87 3.79
C ASP A 429 20.36 -14.50 3.55
N GLU A 430 21.36 -14.18 4.38
CA GLU A 430 22.75 -14.68 4.24
C GLU A 430 22.82 -16.22 4.29
N LYS A 431 21.96 -16.83 5.11
CA LYS A 431 21.87 -18.29 5.21
C LYS A 431 21.24 -18.89 3.95
N ALA A 432 20.21 -18.25 3.39
CA ALA A 432 19.60 -18.68 2.14
C ALA A 432 20.61 -18.59 0.98
N PHE A 433 21.39 -17.51 0.91
CA PHE A 433 22.46 -17.35 -0.06
C PHE A 433 23.53 -18.45 0.07
N SER A 434 23.94 -18.78 1.30
CA SER A 434 24.91 -19.85 1.55
C SER A 434 24.41 -21.21 1.02
N ILE A 435 23.13 -21.54 1.25
CA ILE A 435 22.50 -22.76 0.74
C ILE A 435 22.46 -22.76 -0.79
N LEU A 436 22.02 -21.66 -1.41
CA LEU A 436 21.96 -21.53 -2.87
C LEU A 436 23.33 -21.73 -3.53
N LEU A 437 24.39 -21.21 -2.91
CA LEU A 437 25.76 -21.31 -3.42
C LEU A 437 26.31 -22.74 -3.30
N GLU A 438 25.95 -23.45 -2.23
CA GLU A 438 26.26 -24.88 -2.09
C GLU A 438 25.53 -25.72 -3.14
N GLU A 439 24.25 -25.44 -3.38
CA GLU A 439 23.45 -26.14 -4.38
C GLU A 439 23.92 -25.88 -5.81
N LEU A 440 24.33 -24.66 -6.13
CA LEU A 440 24.98 -24.35 -7.40
C LEU A 440 26.27 -25.16 -7.57
N ARG A 441 27.10 -25.30 -6.52
CA ARG A 441 28.31 -26.14 -6.58
C ARG A 441 27.97 -27.62 -6.83
N LYS A 442 26.95 -28.15 -6.17
CA LYS A 442 26.47 -29.53 -6.40
C LYS A 442 25.93 -29.71 -7.81
N ALA A 443 25.16 -28.75 -8.31
CA ALA A 443 24.65 -28.74 -9.68
C ALA A 443 25.78 -28.78 -10.70
N VAL A 444 26.83 -27.96 -10.50
CA VAL A 444 28.04 -27.95 -11.36
C VAL A 444 28.73 -29.32 -11.38
N GLN A 445 28.87 -29.98 -10.23
CA GLN A 445 29.50 -31.30 -10.13
C GLN A 445 28.65 -32.41 -10.77
N THR A 446 27.33 -32.38 -10.55
CA THR A 446 26.40 -33.42 -11.01
C THR A 446 25.89 -33.20 -12.44
N LYS A 447 26.13 -32.02 -13.02
CA LYS A 447 25.56 -31.54 -14.29
C LYS A 447 24.03 -31.53 -14.33
N LYS A 448 23.38 -31.52 -13.16
CA LYS A 448 21.92 -31.49 -13.02
C LYS A 448 21.48 -30.10 -12.56
N HIS A 449 20.40 -29.57 -13.13
CA HIS A 449 19.79 -28.28 -12.74
C HIS A 449 20.64 -27.00 -12.86
N ILE A 450 21.86 -27.07 -13.43
CA ILE A 450 22.78 -25.91 -13.56
C ILE A 450 22.10 -24.70 -14.20
N TRP A 451 21.47 -24.87 -15.36
CA TRP A 451 20.86 -23.76 -16.10
C TRP A 451 19.71 -23.10 -15.32
N GLN A 452 18.85 -23.91 -14.70
CA GLN A 452 17.71 -23.44 -13.92
C GLN A 452 18.18 -22.65 -12.68
N LEU A 453 19.20 -23.15 -11.98
CA LEU A 453 19.81 -22.46 -10.84
C LEU A 453 20.49 -21.15 -11.25
N SER A 454 21.26 -21.16 -12.34
CA SER A 454 21.91 -19.95 -12.85
C SER A 454 20.90 -18.88 -13.25
N ASP A 455 19.85 -19.24 -13.99
CA ASP A 455 18.81 -18.29 -14.41
C ASP A 455 18.09 -17.67 -13.22
N ILE A 456 17.78 -18.46 -12.19
CA ILE A 456 17.17 -17.95 -10.95
C ILE A 456 18.15 -16.97 -10.29
N LEU A 457 19.39 -17.36 -10.04
CA LEU A 457 20.35 -16.50 -9.35
C LEU A 457 20.63 -15.20 -10.11
N ILE A 458 20.67 -15.23 -11.44
CA ILE A 458 20.79 -14.03 -12.28
C ILE A 458 19.54 -13.15 -12.16
N SER A 459 18.34 -13.74 -12.20
CA SER A 459 17.09 -12.98 -12.12
C SER A 459 16.91 -12.23 -10.79
N TYR A 460 17.52 -12.75 -9.72
CA TYR A 460 17.58 -12.12 -8.40
C TYR A 460 18.86 -11.28 -8.18
N GLY A 461 19.69 -11.10 -9.20
CA GLY A 461 20.91 -10.26 -9.14
C GLY A 461 22.01 -10.82 -8.24
N MET A 462 21.99 -12.12 -7.96
CA MET A 462 22.93 -12.78 -7.05
C MET A 462 24.26 -13.17 -7.72
N ILE A 463 24.25 -13.37 -9.04
CA ILE A 463 25.43 -13.65 -9.86
C ILE A 463 25.33 -12.90 -11.19
N GLU A 464 26.46 -12.44 -11.71
CA GLU A 464 26.57 -11.86 -13.05
C GLU A 464 27.17 -12.88 -14.02
N LEU A 465 26.65 -12.95 -15.25
CA LEU A 465 27.25 -13.74 -16.32
C LEU A 465 28.52 -13.02 -16.80
N TYR A 466 29.68 -13.63 -16.57
CA TYR A 466 30.94 -13.30 -17.23
C TYR A 466 31.28 -14.32 -18.31
#